data_AF-A0A8J3U7H9-F1
#
_entry.id   AF-A0A8J3U7H9-F1
#
_cell.length_a   1.000
_cell.length_b   1.000
_cell.length_c   1.000
_cell.angle_alpha   90.00
_cell.angle_beta   90.00
_cell.angle_gamma   90.00
#
_symmetry.space_group_name_H-M   'P 1'
#
loop_
_entity.id
_entity.type
_entity.pdbx_description
1 polymer ?
#
loop_
_entity_poly.entity_id
_entity_poly.type
_entity_poly.pdbx_seq_one_letter_code
_entity_poly.pdbx_strand_id
1 'polypeptide(L)'
;MVLCSVLGVRAPARAAADVGDRVLYWNDVLLEAYRQVGGAPGPLSRAGAMVHLAMYDAANYTQCYKQGRDLRPDDCIGGIYNPGISMSPKSANPDTQTAIDYAAFKVLTSVFPAVDFSTFFAQAEPAAPATDAEKAGRSIGEQAATVMIATRTGDGSTDTTAYVPSTAPGQWRPTGSGDAATPNWGKVRRFSRFGSPQPPPDFSYPVDYRANGTLDRSPVSSSSARPQLPGGFSNITTMLASQAYADQVNEVKELGRVDSTTRTAEQTQIAWFWANDLNGTYKPPGQLLDMTRDVSVQRGLGELQNAKLFGSVSLALADAGIASWDSKYQTPIDLWRPETAIRLAADDGNANTVADPSWQPLSADTAGVHFSPAFPAYVSGHATFGGAWAASMKAYFGTDSISFTAETEDPHAVDAAGNFLTRSFTSFSQAGIEDARSRIYLGVHYSWDGDYGYATGQKLVGNGGELLADGTRTHTTLGVTTGYTYPAPSSTAAPYYTYSPDLSRDDSIRDAFNQCDYDGADMVQGQRLGNSWACNVQYDGKIFLYIF
;
A
#
# COMPACT_ATOMS: atom_id res chain seq x y z
N MET A 1 -28.12 22.80 -31.74
CA MET A 1 -28.25 21.33 -31.67
C MET A 1 -26.94 20.76 -32.22
N VAL A 2 -25.94 20.63 -31.36
CA VAL A 2 -24.63 20.06 -31.72
C VAL A 2 -24.50 18.83 -30.84
N LEU A 3 -24.56 17.65 -31.46
CA LEU A 3 -24.28 16.39 -30.79
C LEU A 3 -22.82 16.42 -30.33
N CYS A 4 -22.58 16.47 -29.02
CA CYS A 4 -21.34 15.96 -28.45
C CYS A 4 -21.38 14.44 -28.62
N SER A 5 -20.68 13.93 -29.63
CA SER A 5 -20.28 12.54 -29.69
C SER A 5 -19.40 12.24 -28.48
N VAL A 6 -19.99 11.56 -27.49
CA VAL A 6 -19.27 10.88 -26.42
C VAL A 6 -18.33 9.89 -27.10
N LEU A 7 -17.04 10.22 -27.11
CA LEU A 7 -15.99 9.25 -27.43
C LEU A 7 -16.24 8.04 -26.53
N GLY A 8 -16.39 6.86 -27.14
CA GLY A 8 -16.76 5.64 -26.45
C GLY A 8 -15.81 5.36 -25.30
N VAL A 9 -16.22 5.72 -24.09
CA VAL A 9 -15.64 5.20 -22.86
C VAL A 9 -15.98 3.72 -22.89
N ARG A 10 -14.95 2.91 -23.10
CA ARG A 10 -15.06 1.47 -22.99
C ARG A 10 -15.65 1.17 -21.60
N ALA A 11 -16.64 0.28 -21.54
CA ALA A 11 -17.22 -0.10 -20.25
C ALA A 11 -16.08 -0.49 -19.28
N PRO A 12 -16.14 -0.08 -18.00
CA PRO A 12 -15.14 -0.49 -17.02
C PRO A 12 -14.99 -2.01 -17.07
N ALA A 13 -13.78 -2.51 -16.86
CA ALA A 13 -13.49 -3.95 -16.96
C ALA A 13 -14.42 -4.77 -16.06
N ARG A 14 -14.86 -4.14 -14.96
CA ARG A 14 -15.91 -4.65 -14.09
C ARG A 14 -16.96 -3.58 -13.75
N ALA A 15 -18.23 -3.87 -14.07
CA ALA A 15 -19.38 -3.09 -13.59
C ALA A 15 -19.56 -3.26 -12.07
N ALA A 16 -20.25 -2.32 -11.42
CA ALA A 16 -20.58 -2.42 -10.00
C ALA A 16 -21.26 -3.76 -9.68
N ALA A 17 -20.82 -4.41 -8.60
CA ALA A 17 -21.37 -5.66 -8.09
C ALA A 17 -22.90 -5.61 -7.97
N ASP A 18 -23.52 -6.79 -7.94
CA ASP A 18 -24.84 -6.92 -7.32
C ASP A 18 -24.80 -6.33 -5.90
N VAL A 19 -25.88 -5.68 -5.47
CA VAL A 19 -25.99 -4.97 -4.16
C VAL A 19 -26.01 -5.92 -2.95
N GLY A 20 -25.66 -7.20 -3.15
CA GLY A 20 -25.66 -8.22 -2.10
C GLY A 20 -24.70 -7.89 -0.96
N ASP A 21 -23.43 -7.63 -1.26
CA ASP A 21 -22.43 -7.19 -0.28
C ASP A 21 -22.19 -5.68 -0.44
N ARG A 22 -22.61 -4.89 0.56
CA ARG A 22 -22.54 -3.43 0.48
C ARG A 22 -21.11 -2.90 0.44
N VAL A 23 -20.16 -3.59 1.06
CA VAL A 23 -18.76 -3.15 1.04
C VAL A 23 -18.16 -3.32 -0.35
N LEU A 24 -18.42 -4.46 -1.01
CA LEU A 24 -17.95 -4.68 -2.38
C LEU A 24 -18.65 -3.75 -3.37
N TYR A 25 -19.95 -3.53 -3.20
CA TYR A 25 -20.71 -2.59 -4.03
C TYR A 25 -20.13 -1.18 -3.97
N TRP A 26 -19.93 -0.62 -2.77
CA TRP A 26 -19.39 0.74 -2.63
C TRP A 26 -17.90 0.85 -2.98
N ASN A 27 -17.13 -0.24 -2.87
CA ASN A 27 -15.79 -0.29 -3.47
C ASN A 27 -15.87 -0.10 -4.99
N ASP A 28 -16.78 -0.79 -5.68
CA ASP A 28 -16.90 -0.66 -7.14
C ASP A 28 -17.35 0.76 -7.54
N VAL A 29 -18.22 1.40 -6.75
CA VAL A 29 -18.60 2.82 -6.92
C VAL A 29 -17.42 3.77 -6.69
N LEU A 30 -16.58 3.49 -5.69
CA LEU A 30 -15.34 4.25 -5.46
C LEU A 30 -14.38 4.14 -6.65
N LEU A 31 -14.19 2.93 -7.20
CA LEU A 31 -13.34 2.73 -8.37
C LEU A 31 -13.88 3.46 -9.60
N GLU A 32 -15.20 3.52 -9.77
CA GLU A 32 -15.82 4.34 -10.81
C GLU A 32 -15.52 5.84 -10.61
N ALA A 33 -15.58 6.34 -9.37
CA ALA A 33 -15.17 7.71 -9.08
C ALA A 33 -13.69 7.94 -9.45
N TYR A 34 -12.79 7.00 -9.15
CA TYR A 34 -11.37 7.11 -9.52
C TYR A 34 -11.18 7.24 -11.04
N ARG A 35 -11.89 6.43 -11.83
CA ARG A 35 -11.84 6.49 -13.30
C ARG A 35 -12.28 7.86 -13.83
N GLN A 36 -13.37 8.40 -13.27
CA GLN A 36 -13.93 9.69 -13.68
C GLN A 36 -13.06 10.88 -13.29
N VAL A 37 -12.55 10.91 -12.05
CA VAL A 37 -11.83 12.09 -11.53
C VAL A 37 -10.33 12.06 -11.84
N GLY A 38 -9.72 10.87 -11.90
CA GLY A 38 -8.29 10.70 -12.07
C GLY A 38 -7.44 11.41 -11.00
N GLY A 39 -6.24 11.81 -11.38
CA GLY A 39 -5.32 12.55 -10.52
C GLY A 39 -4.25 11.71 -9.83
N ALA A 40 -3.58 12.32 -8.84
CA ALA A 40 -2.46 11.72 -8.13
C ALA A 40 -2.93 10.61 -7.16
N PRO A 41 -2.14 9.53 -6.97
CA PRO A 41 -2.57 8.36 -6.18
C PRO A 41 -2.67 8.65 -4.67
N GLY A 42 -1.95 9.65 -4.15
CA GLY A 42 -2.06 10.10 -2.76
C GLY A 42 -3.50 10.52 -2.40
N PRO A 43 -4.07 11.54 -3.06
CA PRO A 43 -5.48 11.94 -2.89
C PRO A 43 -6.48 10.79 -3.02
N LEU A 44 -6.30 9.92 -4.01
CA LEU A 44 -7.20 8.79 -4.25
C LEU A 44 -7.15 7.78 -3.09
N SER A 45 -5.96 7.33 -2.69
CA SER A 45 -5.80 6.40 -1.55
C SER A 45 -6.37 6.97 -0.25
N ARG A 46 -6.21 8.27 0.02
CA ARG A 46 -6.87 8.94 1.16
C ARG A 46 -8.40 8.87 1.08
N ALA A 47 -8.98 9.14 -0.09
CA ALA A 47 -10.43 9.03 -0.29
C ALA A 47 -10.92 7.60 -0.06
N GLY A 48 -10.18 6.60 -0.55
CA GLY A 48 -10.50 5.19 -0.34
C GLY A 48 -10.45 4.80 1.15
N ALA A 49 -9.44 5.25 1.88
CA ALA A 49 -9.37 5.04 3.33
C ALA A 49 -10.56 5.68 4.07
N MET A 50 -10.94 6.91 3.71
CA MET A 50 -12.09 7.57 4.33
C MET A 50 -13.39 6.79 4.11
N VAL A 51 -13.63 6.32 2.88
CA VAL A 51 -14.85 5.56 2.54
C VAL A 51 -14.87 4.21 3.28
N HIS A 52 -13.83 3.39 3.12
CA HIS A 52 -13.80 2.05 3.70
C HIS A 52 -13.75 2.04 5.24
N LEU A 53 -13.05 2.99 5.88
CA LEU A 53 -13.04 3.08 7.33
C LEU A 53 -14.37 3.62 7.90
N ALA A 54 -15.09 4.48 7.18
CA ALA A 54 -16.43 4.90 7.59
C ALA A 54 -17.44 3.75 7.48
N MET A 55 -17.35 2.93 6.42
CA MET A 55 -18.13 1.69 6.30
C MET A 55 -17.78 0.69 7.41
N TYR A 56 -16.49 0.51 7.71
CA TYR A 56 -16.04 -0.31 8.82
C TYR A 56 -16.62 0.16 10.16
N ASP A 57 -16.47 1.44 10.51
CA ASP A 57 -17.02 1.97 11.76
C ASP A 57 -18.54 1.80 11.80
N ALA A 58 -19.26 2.09 10.71
CA ALA A 58 -20.71 1.92 10.65
C ALA A 58 -21.13 0.46 10.89
N ALA A 59 -20.53 -0.49 10.17
CA ALA A 59 -20.80 -1.92 10.34
C ALA A 59 -20.39 -2.42 11.73
N ASN A 60 -19.26 -1.95 12.25
CA ASN A 60 -18.75 -2.36 13.54
C ASN A 60 -19.72 -1.93 14.66
N TYR A 61 -20.14 -0.65 14.63
CA TYR A 61 -21.09 -0.12 15.59
C TYR A 61 -22.46 -0.80 15.54
N THR A 62 -22.95 -1.26 14.38
CA THR A 62 -24.20 -2.04 14.32
C THR A 62 -24.08 -3.41 14.99
N GLN A 63 -22.87 -3.97 15.07
CA GLN A 63 -22.62 -5.20 15.83
C GLN A 63 -22.47 -4.93 17.33
N CYS A 64 -21.73 -3.88 17.70
CA CYS A 64 -21.52 -3.46 19.09
C CYS A 64 -22.83 -3.08 19.83
N TYR A 65 -23.86 -2.64 19.08
CA TYR A 65 -25.16 -2.26 19.62
C TYR A 65 -26.22 -3.33 19.36
N LYS A 66 -26.95 -3.74 20.41
CA LYS A 66 -28.20 -4.50 20.28
C LYS A 66 -29.30 -3.84 21.12
N GLN A 67 -30.54 -3.93 20.65
CA GLN A 67 -31.72 -3.34 21.26
C GLN A 67 -31.83 -3.68 22.75
N GLY A 68 -32.11 -2.66 23.57
CA GLY A 68 -32.27 -2.79 25.01
C GLY A 68 -30.98 -3.04 25.77
N ARG A 69 -29.80 -2.91 25.13
CA ARG A 69 -28.50 -3.09 25.75
C ARG A 69 -27.60 -1.88 25.48
N ASP A 70 -26.71 -1.62 26.44
CA ASP A 70 -25.59 -0.70 26.23
C ASP A 70 -24.60 -1.28 25.23
N LEU A 71 -23.69 -0.45 24.72
CA LEU A 71 -22.62 -0.86 23.81
C LEU A 71 -21.76 -1.96 24.45
N ARG A 72 -21.57 -3.07 23.73
CA ARG A 72 -20.74 -4.19 24.18
C ARG A 72 -19.56 -4.37 23.22
N PRO A 73 -18.33 -4.03 23.63
CA PRO A 73 -17.14 -4.20 22.80
C PRO A 73 -16.93 -5.64 22.32
N ASP A 74 -17.32 -6.62 23.14
CA ASP A 74 -17.18 -8.05 22.81
C ASP A 74 -18.07 -8.52 21.65
N ASP A 75 -19.13 -7.76 21.33
CA ASP A 75 -20.05 -8.07 20.22
C ASP A 75 -19.59 -7.43 18.89
N CYS A 76 -18.54 -6.60 18.90
CA CYS A 76 -18.04 -5.88 17.73
C CYS A 76 -17.29 -6.79 16.73
N ILE A 77 -17.15 -6.32 15.48
CA ILE A 77 -16.30 -6.93 14.44
C ILE A 77 -14.80 -6.82 14.81
N GLY A 78 -14.46 -5.77 15.55
CA GLY A 78 -13.14 -5.48 16.11
C GLY A 78 -13.14 -4.15 16.85
N GLY A 79 -11.95 -3.61 17.11
CA GLY A 79 -11.78 -2.30 17.74
C GLY A 79 -12.42 -1.15 16.95
N ILE A 80 -12.93 -0.15 17.67
CA ILE A 80 -13.51 1.05 17.08
C ILE A 80 -12.40 1.94 16.51
N TYR A 81 -12.46 2.28 15.22
CA TYR A 81 -11.44 3.13 14.59
C TYR A 81 -11.66 4.61 14.95
N ASN A 82 -12.88 5.13 14.71
CA ASN A 82 -13.27 6.45 15.23
C ASN A 82 -14.35 6.34 16.32
N PRO A 83 -14.04 6.73 17.56
CA PRO A 83 -15.08 6.93 18.56
C PRO A 83 -15.90 8.18 18.21
N GLY A 84 -17.12 8.26 18.73
CA GLY A 84 -17.97 9.46 18.63
C GLY A 84 -19.35 9.22 18.02
N ILE A 85 -19.68 7.99 17.64
CA ILE A 85 -21.05 7.60 17.30
C ILE A 85 -21.83 7.42 18.61
N SER A 86 -23.00 8.06 18.70
CA SER A 86 -23.90 8.00 19.85
C SER A 86 -25.22 7.36 19.46
N MET A 87 -25.60 6.30 20.18
CA MET A 87 -26.88 5.60 20.00
C MET A 87 -27.66 5.53 21.31
N SER A 88 -28.99 5.64 21.20
CA SER A 88 -29.89 5.39 22.34
C SER A 88 -30.05 3.87 22.55
N PRO A 89 -29.86 3.34 23.78
CA PRO A 89 -30.06 1.91 24.09
C PRO A 89 -31.47 1.39 23.78
N LYS A 90 -32.44 2.30 23.61
CA LYS A 90 -33.83 1.98 23.27
C LYS A 90 -34.11 1.93 21.76
N SER A 91 -33.11 2.14 20.91
CA SER A 91 -33.26 2.00 19.46
C SER A 91 -33.48 0.53 19.06
N ALA A 92 -34.16 0.31 17.93
CA ALA A 92 -34.22 -1.02 17.31
C ALA A 92 -32.82 -1.53 16.98
N ASN A 93 -32.66 -2.85 16.76
CA ASN A 93 -31.41 -3.38 16.23
C ASN A 93 -31.11 -2.68 14.90
N PRO A 94 -29.98 -1.97 14.75
CA PRO A 94 -29.68 -1.21 13.55
C PRO A 94 -29.42 -2.13 12.37
N ASP A 95 -30.01 -1.81 11.22
CA ASP A 95 -29.68 -2.49 9.97
C ASP A 95 -28.25 -2.15 9.54
N THR A 96 -27.46 -3.18 9.22
CA THR A 96 -26.03 -3.02 8.92
C THR A 96 -25.80 -2.54 7.51
N GLN A 97 -26.60 -3.00 6.54
CA GLN A 97 -26.46 -2.62 5.14
C GLN A 97 -26.80 -1.14 4.95
N THR A 98 -27.91 -0.68 5.53
CA THR A 98 -28.26 0.75 5.53
C THR A 98 -27.21 1.60 6.24
N ALA A 99 -26.59 1.11 7.31
CA ALA A 99 -25.51 1.84 7.98
C ALA A 99 -24.28 2.00 7.06
N ILE A 100 -23.88 0.94 6.36
CA ILE A 100 -22.79 0.97 5.38
C ILE A 100 -23.13 1.92 4.22
N ASP A 101 -24.35 1.82 3.68
CA ASP A 101 -24.79 2.61 2.53
C ASP A 101 -24.77 4.11 2.80
N TYR A 102 -25.33 4.54 3.94
CA TYR A 102 -25.31 5.95 4.35
C TYR A 102 -23.91 6.46 4.68
N ALA A 103 -23.04 5.62 5.25
CA ALA A 103 -21.66 5.98 5.53
C ALA A 103 -20.88 6.22 4.22
N ALA A 104 -20.94 5.26 3.29
CA ALA A 104 -20.25 5.31 2.02
C ALA A 104 -20.71 6.50 1.17
N PHE A 105 -22.02 6.63 0.96
CA PHE A 105 -22.61 7.68 0.12
C PHE A 105 -22.23 9.09 0.60
N LYS A 106 -22.32 9.34 1.91
CA LYS A 106 -21.99 10.66 2.47
C LYS A 106 -20.51 10.98 2.38
N VAL A 107 -19.63 10.00 2.64
CA VAL A 107 -18.19 10.23 2.50
C VAL A 107 -17.83 10.46 1.04
N LEU A 108 -18.30 9.60 0.11
CA LEU A 108 -18.07 9.74 -1.34
C LEU A 108 -18.49 11.11 -1.85
N THR A 109 -19.72 11.55 -1.53
CA THR A 109 -20.23 12.87 -1.91
C THR A 109 -19.37 14.00 -1.34
N SER A 110 -18.80 13.81 -0.14
CA SER A 110 -17.92 14.81 0.47
C SER A 110 -16.52 14.86 -0.17
N VAL A 111 -15.94 13.70 -0.53
CA VAL A 111 -14.55 13.64 -1.07
C VAL A 111 -14.51 13.82 -2.59
N PHE A 112 -15.61 13.56 -3.30
CA PHE A 112 -15.76 13.76 -4.74
C PHE A 112 -17.02 14.59 -5.06
N PRO A 113 -17.06 15.88 -4.66
CA PRO A 113 -18.27 16.71 -4.80
C PRO A 113 -18.71 16.98 -6.25
N ALA A 114 -17.86 16.66 -7.24
CA ALA A 114 -18.17 16.80 -8.66
C ALA A 114 -18.81 15.54 -9.28
N VAL A 115 -18.88 14.42 -8.54
CA VAL A 115 -19.46 13.15 -9.01
C VAL A 115 -20.85 12.98 -8.39
N ASP A 116 -21.84 12.63 -9.22
CA ASP A 116 -23.20 12.35 -8.77
C ASP A 116 -23.35 10.87 -8.38
N PHE A 117 -23.48 10.61 -7.07
CA PHE A 117 -23.67 9.26 -6.54
C PHE A 117 -25.14 8.89 -6.32
N SER A 118 -26.09 9.75 -6.68
CA SER A 118 -27.51 9.58 -6.35
C SER A 118 -28.13 8.31 -6.96
N THR A 119 -27.73 7.93 -8.17
CA THR A 119 -28.22 6.71 -8.83
C THR A 119 -27.70 5.45 -8.14
N PHE A 120 -26.40 5.42 -7.80
CA PHE A 120 -25.82 4.32 -7.02
C PHE A 120 -26.47 4.21 -5.64
N PHE A 121 -26.74 5.35 -5.00
CA PHE A 121 -27.43 5.36 -3.72
C PHE A 121 -28.87 4.87 -3.81
N ALA A 122 -29.63 5.29 -4.83
CA ALA A 122 -31.00 4.82 -5.05
C ALA A 122 -31.08 3.33 -5.39
N GLN A 123 -30.03 2.76 -5.99
CA GLN A 123 -29.93 1.32 -6.22
C GLN A 123 -29.67 0.56 -4.91
N ALA A 124 -28.82 1.11 -4.04
CA ALA A 124 -28.51 0.53 -2.74
C ALA A 124 -29.70 0.63 -1.76
N GLU A 125 -30.33 1.80 -1.70
CA GLU A 125 -31.43 2.16 -0.81
C GLU A 125 -32.68 2.52 -1.64
N PRO A 126 -33.38 1.53 -2.22
CA PRO A 126 -34.55 1.78 -3.05
C PRO A 126 -35.67 2.45 -2.25
N ALA A 127 -36.43 3.33 -2.91
CA ALA A 127 -37.45 4.13 -2.27
C ALA A 127 -38.59 3.28 -1.67
N ALA A 128 -38.51 3.04 -0.36
CA ALA A 128 -39.53 2.37 0.45
C ALA A 128 -39.65 3.04 1.83
N PRO A 129 -40.79 2.91 2.53
CA PRO A 129 -40.89 3.36 3.92
C PRO A 129 -39.88 2.63 4.81
N ALA A 130 -38.93 3.36 5.38
CA ALA A 130 -37.90 2.77 6.24
C ALA A 130 -38.51 2.18 7.53
N THR A 131 -38.13 0.94 7.83
CA THR A 131 -38.29 0.25 9.10
C THR A 131 -37.53 0.97 10.22
N ASP A 132 -37.82 0.63 11.47
CA ASP A 132 -37.09 1.22 12.60
C ASP A 132 -35.63 0.75 12.67
N ALA A 133 -35.33 -0.45 12.16
CA ALA A 133 -33.97 -0.95 12.01
C ALA A 133 -33.17 -0.13 10.98
N GLU A 134 -33.76 0.15 9.82
CA GLU A 134 -33.14 0.98 8.77
C GLU A 134 -32.96 2.42 9.23
N LYS A 135 -33.92 3.01 9.96
CA LYS A 135 -33.75 4.35 10.58
C LYS A 135 -32.58 4.37 11.57
N ALA A 136 -32.43 3.32 12.39
CA ALA A 136 -31.32 3.20 13.33
C ALA A 136 -29.98 3.00 12.59
N GLY A 137 -29.94 2.17 11.55
CA GLY A 137 -28.78 1.97 10.68
C GLY A 137 -28.35 3.26 9.98
N ARG A 138 -29.31 3.98 9.38
CA ARG A 138 -29.11 5.31 8.79
C ARG A 138 -28.44 6.27 9.77
N SER A 139 -28.98 6.37 10.98
CA SER A 139 -28.41 7.23 12.03
C SER A 139 -26.94 6.89 12.33
N ILE A 140 -26.59 5.60 12.41
CA ILE A 140 -25.19 5.16 12.59
C ILE A 140 -24.35 5.56 11.38
N GLY A 141 -24.79 5.24 10.16
CA GLY A 141 -24.04 5.53 8.94
C GLY A 141 -23.76 7.02 8.74
N GLU A 142 -24.76 7.87 8.99
CA GLU A 142 -24.61 9.32 8.91
C GLU A 142 -23.62 9.87 9.96
N GLN A 143 -23.65 9.33 11.17
CA GLN A 143 -22.69 9.69 12.22
C GLN A 143 -21.27 9.20 11.88
N ALA A 144 -21.12 7.97 11.38
CA ALA A 144 -19.83 7.41 10.95
C ALA A 144 -19.18 8.29 9.87
N ALA A 145 -19.95 8.67 8.84
CA ALA A 145 -19.48 9.59 7.80
C ALA A 145 -19.09 10.95 8.38
N THR A 146 -19.93 11.52 9.24
CA THR A 146 -19.67 12.83 9.88
C THR A 146 -18.38 12.81 10.70
N VAL A 147 -18.19 11.77 11.53
CA VAL A 147 -16.98 11.61 12.35
C VAL A 147 -15.75 11.40 11.48
N MET A 148 -15.84 10.60 10.41
CA MET A 148 -14.74 10.40 9.47
C MET A 148 -14.30 11.72 8.81
N ILE A 149 -15.25 12.45 8.23
CA ILE A 149 -15.00 13.74 7.57
C ILE A 149 -14.39 14.72 8.56
N ALA A 150 -14.98 14.88 9.74
CA ALA A 150 -14.48 15.77 10.77
C ALA A 150 -13.06 15.38 11.24
N THR A 151 -12.78 14.09 11.39
CA THR A 151 -11.46 13.59 11.77
C THR A 151 -10.42 13.83 10.68
N ARG A 152 -10.81 14.02 9.42
CA ARG A 152 -9.90 14.31 8.31
C ARG A 152 -9.87 15.77 7.88
N THR A 153 -10.68 16.64 8.49
CA THR A 153 -10.56 18.10 8.33
C THR A 153 -9.25 18.60 8.91
N GLY A 154 -8.53 19.47 8.18
CA GLY A 154 -7.28 20.06 8.64
C GLY A 154 -6.12 19.06 8.78
N ASP A 155 -6.18 17.93 8.07
CA ASP A 155 -5.15 16.90 8.11
C ASP A 155 -3.93 17.19 7.23
N GLY A 156 -3.85 18.37 6.60
CA GLY A 156 -2.78 18.77 5.68
C GLY A 156 -3.05 18.46 4.20
N SER A 157 -4.12 17.74 3.86
CA SER A 157 -4.43 17.34 2.47
C SER A 157 -4.77 18.49 1.52
N THR A 158 -5.06 19.68 2.05
CA THR A 158 -5.36 20.89 1.27
C THR A 158 -4.14 21.79 1.05
N ASP A 159 -2.94 21.39 1.49
CA ASP A 159 -1.71 22.15 1.27
C ASP A 159 -1.26 22.05 -0.19
N THR A 160 -1.50 23.13 -0.93
CA THR A 160 -1.16 23.28 -2.36
C THR A 160 0.09 24.10 -2.60
N THR A 161 0.91 24.33 -1.56
CA THR A 161 2.16 25.09 -1.69
C THR A 161 3.03 24.50 -2.81
N ALA A 162 3.42 25.33 -3.77
CA ALA A 162 4.21 24.90 -4.91
C ALA A 162 5.61 24.43 -4.47
N TYR A 163 6.11 23.37 -5.12
CA TYR A 163 7.48 22.91 -4.94
C TYR A 163 8.41 23.65 -5.90
N VAL A 164 9.59 24.05 -5.41
CA VAL A 164 10.58 24.78 -6.19
C VAL A 164 11.69 23.81 -6.58
N PRO A 165 11.75 23.38 -7.86
CA PRO A 165 12.75 22.42 -8.32
C PRO A 165 14.15 23.04 -8.45
N SER A 166 15.16 22.17 -8.45
CA SER A 166 16.56 22.53 -8.71
C SER A 166 17.06 21.93 -10.02
N THR A 167 17.99 22.62 -10.69
CA THR A 167 18.70 22.10 -11.86
C THR A 167 20.07 21.51 -11.52
N ALA A 168 20.43 21.43 -10.24
CA ALA A 168 21.64 20.73 -9.83
C ALA A 168 21.57 19.23 -10.21
N PRO A 169 22.70 18.59 -10.54
CA PRO A 169 22.74 17.16 -10.86
C PRO A 169 22.09 16.31 -9.76
N GLY A 170 21.33 15.29 -10.16
CA GLY A 170 20.62 14.38 -9.25
C GLY A 170 19.30 14.90 -8.68
N GLN A 171 19.10 16.22 -8.59
CA GLN A 171 17.87 16.80 -8.04
C GLN A 171 16.75 16.74 -9.08
N TRP A 172 15.55 16.40 -8.61
CA TRP A 172 14.38 16.27 -9.47
C TRP A 172 14.02 17.63 -10.07
N ARG A 173 13.63 17.56 -11.34
CA ARG A 173 13.14 18.67 -12.13
C ARG A 173 11.93 18.19 -12.93
N PRO A 174 10.99 19.10 -13.29
CA PRO A 174 9.86 18.76 -14.12
C PRO A 174 10.27 17.99 -15.37
N THR A 175 9.55 16.90 -15.63
CA THR A 175 9.62 16.11 -16.86
C THR A 175 8.57 16.64 -17.83
N GLY A 176 8.44 16.03 -19.01
CA GLY A 176 7.41 16.42 -19.99
C GLY A 176 5.95 16.33 -19.50
N SER A 177 5.71 15.73 -18.33
CA SER A 177 4.39 15.54 -17.74
C SER A 177 3.89 16.69 -16.84
N GLY A 178 4.65 17.77 -16.69
CA GLY A 178 4.23 18.99 -15.98
C GLY A 178 4.83 19.18 -14.58
N ASP A 179 4.18 20.04 -13.78
CA ASP A 179 4.63 20.47 -12.45
C ASP A 179 4.57 19.35 -11.41
N ALA A 180 5.29 19.54 -10.29
CA ALA A 180 5.34 18.60 -9.18
C ALA A 180 3.93 18.22 -8.67
N ALA A 181 3.57 16.95 -8.75
CA ALA A 181 2.29 16.45 -8.30
C ALA A 181 2.24 16.33 -6.76
N THR A 182 1.34 17.10 -6.15
CA THR A 182 1.00 17.06 -4.71
C THR A 182 2.23 17.05 -3.78
N PRO A 183 3.17 18.00 -3.87
CA PRO A 183 4.46 17.94 -3.17
C PRO A 183 4.36 17.94 -1.64
N ASN A 184 3.25 18.44 -1.09
CA ASN A 184 2.99 18.48 0.35
C ASN A 184 2.30 17.22 0.90
N TRP A 185 2.03 16.22 0.06
CA TRP A 185 1.26 15.05 0.47
C TRP A 185 1.92 14.26 1.62
N GLY A 186 3.25 14.31 1.71
CA GLY A 186 4.01 13.74 2.82
C GLY A 186 3.76 14.40 4.19
N LYS A 187 3.13 15.58 4.21
CA LYS A 187 2.75 16.30 5.43
C LYS A 187 1.34 15.94 5.91
N VAL A 188 0.58 15.17 5.12
CA VAL A 188 -0.76 14.73 5.51
C VAL A 188 -0.65 13.85 6.75
N ARG A 189 -1.49 14.10 7.75
CA ARG A 189 -1.52 13.28 8.97
C ARG A 189 -1.91 11.85 8.62
N ARG A 190 -1.10 10.88 9.01
CA ARG A 190 -1.38 9.45 8.81
C ARG A 190 -2.70 8.99 9.45
N PHE A 191 -3.25 7.90 8.91
CA PHE A 191 -4.44 7.21 9.41
C PHE A 191 -4.08 6.29 10.58
N SER A 192 -2.91 5.63 10.52
CA SER A 192 -2.35 4.93 11.68
C SER A 192 -2.10 5.91 12.84
N ARG A 193 -2.54 5.54 14.05
CA ARG A 193 -2.53 6.41 15.24
C ARG A 193 -1.34 6.19 16.16
N PHE A 194 -0.47 5.20 15.90
CA PHE A 194 0.63 4.84 16.79
C PHE A 194 1.97 4.63 16.07
N GLY A 195 3.05 4.93 16.79
CA GLY A 195 4.44 4.61 16.43
C GLY A 195 4.83 3.14 16.69
N SER A 196 3.87 2.28 17.02
CA SER A 196 4.06 0.83 17.07
C SER A 196 3.71 0.22 15.70
N PRO A 197 4.56 -0.66 15.15
CA PRO A 197 4.13 -1.56 14.09
C PRO A 197 2.96 -2.39 14.62
N GLN A 198 1.91 -2.57 13.82
CA GLN A 198 0.68 -3.38 14.00
C GLN A 198 -0.61 -2.52 14.09
N PRO A 199 -1.47 -2.52 13.06
CA PRO A 199 -2.85 -2.88 13.27
C PRO A 199 -2.91 -4.41 13.44
N PRO A 200 -3.33 -4.95 14.61
CA PRO A 200 -3.67 -6.35 14.68
C PRO A 200 -4.79 -6.66 13.67
N PRO A 201 -5.04 -7.94 13.32
CA PRO A 201 -6.25 -8.39 12.60
C PRO A 201 -7.55 -8.13 13.37
N ASP A 202 -7.58 -7.17 14.31
CA ASP A 202 -8.65 -6.88 15.23
C ASP A 202 -8.77 -5.39 15.60
N PHE A 203 -7.98 -4.47 15.03
CA PHE A 203 -7.98 -3.06 15.48
C PHE A 203 -7.89 -2.92 17.01
N SER A 204 -7.35 -3.93 17.71
CA SER A 204 -7.27 -3.96 19.16
C SER A 204 -6.21 -2.97 19.60
N TYR A 205 -6.65 -1.75 19.84
CA TYR A 205 -6.02 -0.92 20.84
C TYR A 205 -6.91 -0.96 22.08
N PRO A 206 -6.36 -1.21 23.28
CA PRO A 206 -6.96 -0.57 24.43
C PRO A 206 -6.96 0.92 24.07
N VAL A 207 -8.11 1.55 24.18
CA VAL A 207 -8.16 3.00 24.16
C VAL A 207 -7.24 3.41 25.31
N ASP A 208 -5.98 3.77 25.03
CA ASP A 208 -5.14 4.47 26.00
C ASP A 208 -5.73 5.87 26.06
N TYR A 209 -6.88 5.93 26.73
CA TYR A 209 -7.24 7.08 27.50
C TYR A 209 -6.00 7.40 28.33
N ARG A 210 -5.43 8.59 28.12
CA ARG A 210 -4.65 9.19 29.20
C ARG A 210 -5.49 9.04 30.47
N ALA A 211 -4.87 8.89 31.64
CA ALA A 211 -5.55 8.72 32.93
C ALA A 211 -6.68 9.74 33.25
N ASN A 212 -6.92 10.75 32.39
CA ASN A 212 -8.01 11.72 32.46
C ASN A 212 -9.14 11.58 31.41
N GLY A 213 -9.17 10.56 30.53
CA GLY A 213 -10.24 10.45 29.54
C GLY A 213 -10.02 11.21 28.21
N THR A 214 -8.78 11.58 27.85
CA THR A 214 -8.45 12.18 26.54
C THR A 214 -7.72 11.21 25.61
N LEU A 215 -8.21 11.10 24.36
CA LEU A 215 -7.53 10.42 23.25
C LEU A 215 -6.17 11.10 23.01
N ASP A 216 -5.08 10.33 22.98
CA ASP A 216 -3.81 10.86 22.50
C ASP A 216 -3.89 11.10 21.00
N ARG A 217 -3.95 12.38 20.61
CA ARG A 217 -3.99 12.84 19.21
C ARG A 217 -2.62 13.22 18.69
N SER A 218 -1.54 12.83 19.39
CA SER A 218 -0.19 13.17 18.97
C SER A 218 0.07 12.61 17.57
N PRO A 219 0.32 13.47 16.57
CA PRO A 219 0.46 13.02 15.20
C PRO A 219 1.68 12.11 15.07
N VAL A 220 1.49 10.89 14.57
CA VAL A 220 2.64 10.05 14.20
C VAL A 220 3.25 10.66 12.94
N SER A 221 4.39 11.34 13.11
CA SER A 221 5.10 11.98 12.01
C SER A 221 5.30 10.98 10.86
N SER A 222 5.03 11.40 9.63
CA SER A 222 5.32 10.64 8.42
C SER A 222 6.80 10.24 8.37
N SER A 223 7.69 11.05 8.97
CA SER A 223 9.12 10.78 9.05
C SER A 223 9.49 9.46 9.73
N SER A 224 8.66 8.94 10.65
CA SER A 224 8.93 7.65 11.31
C SER A 224 8.79 6.43 10.38
N ALA A 225 8.11 6.61 9.24
CA ALA A 225 7.97 5.61 8.20
C ALA A 225 9.05 5.72 7.10
N ARG A 226 9.94 6.72 7.15
CA ARG A 226 10.97 6.90 6.11
C ARG A 226 11.86 5.66 5.98
N PRO A 227 12.15 5.20 4.76
CA PRO A 227 13.24 4.28 4.52
C PRO A 227 14.59 4.97 4.77
N GLN A 228 15.67 4.20 4.69
CA GLN A 228 17.00 4.80 4.51
C GLN A 228 17.01 5.68 3.24
N LEU A 229 17.98 6.57 3.11
CA LEU A 229 18.18 7.32 1.86
C LEU A 229 18.65 6.37 0.74
N PRO A 230 18.56 6.75 -0.55
CA PRO A 230 18.91 5.88 -1.67
C PRO A 230 20.30 5.27 -1.48
N GLY A 231 20.39 3.94 -1.50
CA GLY A 231 21.65 3.21 -1.29
C GLY A 231 22.36 3.46 0.05
N GLY A 232 21.67 4.07 1.03
CA GLY A 232 22.24 4.49 2.31
C GLY A 232 23.04 5.81 2.24
N PHE A 233 23.07 6.51 1.11
CA PHE A 233 23.84 7.74 0.94
C PHE A 233 23.15 8.95 1.57
N SER A 234 23.88 9.71 2.38
CA SER A 234 23.38 10.96 2.97
C SER A 234 23.66 12.21 2.14
N ASN A 235 24.37 12.06 1.01
CA ASN A 235 24.82 13.16 0.16
C ASN A 235 24.62 12.78 -1.31
N ILE A 236 23.94 13.65 -2.06
CA ILE A 236 23.60 13.37 -3.46
C ILE A 236 24.82 13.31 -4.36
N THR A 237 25.85 14.13 -4.13
CA THR A 237 27.09 14.13 -4.93
C THR A 237 27.85 12.81 -4.78
N THR A 238 27.99 12.29 -3.55
CA THR A 238 28.66 11.00 -3.34
C THR A 238 27.82 9.83 -3.85
N MET A 239 26.50 9.93 -3.75
CA MET A 239 25.57 8.96 -4.37
C MET A 239 25.75 8.91 -5.88
N LEU A 240 25.70 10.06 -6.58
CA LEU A 240 25.82 10.12 -8.04
C LEU A 240 27.17 9.57 -8.53
N ALA A 241 28.27 9.88 -7.84
CA ALA A 241 29.60 9.38 -8.21
C ALA A 241 29.82 7.88 -7.93
N SER A 242 28.88 7.21 -7.24
CA SER A 242 29.05 5.82 -6.82
C SER A 242 28.79 4.80 -7.93
N GLN A 243 29.44 3.64 -7.84
CA GLN A 243 29.11 2.50 -8.70
C GLN A 243 27.65 2.08 -8.53
N ALA A 244 27.16 2.05 -7.28
CA ALA A 244 25.79 1.66 -6.96
C ALA A 244 24.75 2.47 -7.74
N TYR A 245 24.95 3.79 -7.88
CA TYR A 245 24.09 4.64 -8.71
C TYR A 245 24.21 4.33 -10.20
N ALA A 246 25.43 4.13 -10.71
CA ALA A 246 25.64 3.76 -12.11
C ALA A 246 24.90 2.46 -12.47
N ASP A 247 24.88 1.47 -11.58
CA ASP A 247 24.17 0.22 -11.81
C ASP A 247 22.66 0.42 -11.91
N GLN A 248 22.08 1.30 -11.08
CA GLN A 248 20.67 1.67 -11.16
C GLN A 248 20.33 2.34 -12.50
N VAL A 249 21.15 3.31 -12.92
CA VAL A 249 20.94 4.04 -14.18
C VAL A 249 21.06 3.11 -15.37
N ASN A 250 22.09 2.26 -15.40
CA ASN A 250 22.35 1.37 -16.52
C ASN A 250 21.29 0.27 -16.66
N GLU A 251 20.78 -0.28 -15.55
CA GLU A 251 19.67 -1.23 -15.58
C GLU A 251 18.41 -0.63 -16.21
N VAL A 252 17.99 0.56 -15.76
CA VAL A 252 16.79 1.22 -16.32
C VAL A 252 17.05 1.70 -17.74
N LYS A 253 18.28 2.12 -18.07
CA LYS A 253 18.63 2.51 -19.43
C LYS A 253 18.44 1.36 -20.42
N GLU A 254 18.85 0.16 -20.02
CA GLU A 254 18.73 -1.06 -20.83
C GLU A 254 17.28 -1.57 -20.88
N LEU A 255 16.64 -1.74 -19.73
CA LEU A 255 15.34 -2.41 -19.64
C LEU A 255 14.15 -1.46 -19.78
N GLY A 256 14.31 -0.18 -19.49
CA GLY A 256 13.22 0.80 -19.41
C GLY A 256 12.97 1.57 -20.70
N ARG A 257 13.85 1.46 -21.71
CA ARG A 257 13.71 2.18 -22.98
C ARG A 257 12.50 1.71 -23.78
N VAL A 258 11.80 2.60 -24.47
CA VAL A 258 10.67 2.25 -25.37
C VAL A 258 11.02 1.12 -26.35
N ASP A 259 12.17 1.18 -27.00
CA ASP A 259 12.67 0.23 -28.00
C ASP A 259 13.76 -0.70 -27.44
N SER A 260 13.66 -1.07 -26.16
CA SER A 260 14.59 -2.03 -25.54
C SER A 260 14.63 -3.35 -26.32
N THR A 261 15.84 -3.80 -26.66
CA THR A 261 16.09 -5.11 -27.28
C THR A 261 16.45 -6.19 -26.26
N THR A 262 16.70 -5.81 -25.00
CA THR A 262 16.97 -6.74 -23.89
C THR A 262 15.69 -7.10 -23.14
N ARG A 263 14.77 -6.14 -22.94
CA ARG A 263 13.52 -6.37 -22.19
C ARG A 263 12.68 -7.46 -22.88
N THR A 264 12.28 -8.47 -22.13
CA THR A 264 11.47 -9.57 -22.67
C THR A 264 10.02 -9.13 -22.91
N ALA A 265 9.28 -9.92 -23.71
CA ALA A 265 7.85 -9.72 -23.90
C ALA A 265 7.08 -9.78 -22.58
N GLU A 266 7.45 -10.72 -21.69
CA GLU A 266 6.86 -10.85 -20.35
C GLU A 266 7.10 -9.61 -19.50
N GLN A 267 8.32 -9.08 -19.48
CA GLN A 267 8.64 -7.85 -18.75
C GLN A 267 7.86 -6.64 -19.29
N THR A 268 7.61 -6.59 -20.60
CA THR A 268 6.77 -5.55 -21.21
C THR A 268 5.32 -5.66 -20.76
N GLN A 269 4.77 -6.88 -20.69
CA GLN A 269 3.42 -7.09 -20.16
C GLN A 269 3.33 -6.74 -18.67
N ILE A 270 4.33 -7.12 -17.87
CA ILE A 270 4.43 -6.73 -16.46
C ILE A 270 4.44 -5.20 -16.31
N ALA A 271 5.22 -4.49 -17.14
CA ALA A 271 5.30 -3.03 -17.12
C ALA A 271 3.93 -2.38 -17.30
N TRP A 272 3.18 -2.81 -18.32
CA TRP A 272 1.87 -2.26 -18.63
C TRP A 272 0.79 -2.71 -17.64
N PHE A 273 0.83 -3.96 -17.18
CA PHE A 273 -0.16 -4.48 -16.24
C PHE A 273 -0.23 -3.66 -14.95
N TRP A 274 0.91 -3.19 -14.46
CA TRP A 274 1.02 -2.39 -13.24
C TRP A 274 1.10 -0.87 -13.49
N ALA A 275 1.07 -0.42 -14.76
CA ALA A 275 1.24 0.99 -15.12
C ALA A 275 0.14 1.86 -14.46
N ASN A 276 -1.08 1.81 -14.98
CA ASN A 276 -2.27 2.48 -14.42
C ASN A 276 -2.03 3.94 -14.00
N ASP A 277 -1.09 4.63 -14.66
CA ASP A 277 -0.75 6.03 -14.39
C ASP A 277 -1.72 6.99 -15.10
N LEU A 278 -2.48 6.49 -16.07
CA LEU A 278 -3.38 7.27 -16.92
C LEU A 278 -4.72 7.55 -16.23
N ASN A 279 -5.30 8.73 -16.50
CA ASN A 279 -6.68 9.01 -16.12
C ASN A 279 -7.63 8.11 -16.92
N GLY A 280 -8.80 7.80 -16.35
CA GLY A 280 -9.71 6.79 -16.91
C GLY A 280 -9.44 5.36 -16.43
N THR A 281 -8.35 5.13 -15.70
CA THR A 281 -8.10 3.87 -14.95
C THR A 281 -8.45 4.04 -13.47
N TYR A 282 -8.55 2.94 -12.73
CA TYR A 282 -8.67 2.96 -11.28
C TYR A 282 -7.41 3.42 -10.52
N LYS A 283 -6.31 3.75 -11.23
CA LYS A 283 -5.01 4.14 -10.64
C LYS A 283 -4.39 3.05 -9.75
N PRO A 284 -3.12 3.18 -9.32
CA PRO A 284 -2.45 2.13 -8.55
C PRO A 284 -3.17 1.71 -7.25
N PRO A 285 -3.69 2.62 -6.40
CA PRO A 285 -4.44 2.18 -5.22
C PRO A 285 -5.75 1.47 -5.57
N GLY A 286 -6.42 1.85 -6.66
CA GLY A 286 -7.66 1.19 -7.08
C GLY A 286 -7.43 -0.21 -7.62
N GLN A 287 -6.33 -0.46 -8.33
CA GLN A 287 -5.93 -1.81 -8.76
C GLN A 287 -5.83 -2.76 -7.56
N LEU A 288 -5.16 -2.33 -6.50
CA LEU A 288 -4.98 -3.14 -5.30
C LEU A 288 -6.29 -3.36 -4.52
N LEU A 289 -7.22 -2.40 -4.57
CA LEU A 289 -8.57 -2.57 -4.02
C LEU A 289 -9.41 -3.57 -4.84
N ASP A 290 -9.30 -3.54 -6.17
CA ASP A 290 -9.94 -4.53 -7.05
C ASP A 290 -9.36 -5.94 -6.85
N MET A 291 -8.05 -6.06 -6.72
CA MET A 291 -7.40 -7.33 -6.34
C MET A 291 -7.86 -7.83 -4.96
N THR A 292 -8.10 -6.92 -4.00
CA THR A 292 -8.66 -7.27 -2.69
C THR A 292 -10.05 -7.85 -2.82
N ARG A 293 -10.88 -7.28 -3.71
CA ARG A 293 -12.22 -7.77 -4.05
C ARG A 293 -12.16 -9.16 -4.67
N ASP A 294 -11.28 -9.39 -5.64
CA ASP A 294 -11.11 -10.71 -6.28
C ASP A 294 -10.79 -11.79 -5.27
N VAL A 295 -9.82 -11.52 -4.39
CA VAL A 295 -9.44 -12.45 -3.33
C VAL A 295 -10.60 -12.64 -2.33
N SER A 296 -11.29 -11.56 -1.92
CA SER A 296 -12.45 -11.65 -1.04
C SER A 296 -13.53 -12.59 -1.59
N VAL A 297 -13.93 -12.40 -2.86
CA VAL A 297 -14.94 -13.21 -3.53
C VAL A 297 -14.47 -14.66 -3.66
N GLN A 298 -13.22 -14.88 -4.08
CA GLN A 298 -12.63 -16.21 -4.19
C GLN A 298 -12.62 -16.96 -2.84
N ARG A 299 -12.41 -16.23 -1.74
CA ARG A 299 -12.36 -16.78 -0.38
C ARG A 299 -13.73 -16.84 0.30
N GLY A 300 -14.79 -16.38 -0.36
CA GLY A 300 -16.16 -16.43 0.16
C GLY A 300 -16.35 -15.60 1.43
N LEU A 301 -15.68 -14.46 1.55
CA LEU A 301 -15.83 -13.58 2.71
C LEU A 301 -17.23 -12.95 2.73
N GLY A 302 -17.82 -12.87 3.94
CA GLY A 302 -19.07 -12.14 4.16
C GLY A 302 -18.86 -10.63 4.37
N GLU A 303 -19.95 -9.88 4.36
CA GLU A 303 -19.94 -8.40 4.42
C GLU A 303 -19.17 -7.82 5.60
N LEU A 304 -19.34 -8.37 6.81
CA LEU A 304 -18.60 -7.90 8.00
C LEU A 304 -17.09 -8.18 7.89
N GLN A 305 -16.73 -9.30 7.27
CA GLN A 305 -15.34 -9.66 7.00
C GLN A 305 -14.74 -8.70 5.96
N ASN A 306 -15.51 -8.35 4.93
CA ASN A 306 -15.14 -7.37 3.91
C ASN A 306 -14.99 -5.97 4.50
N ALA A 307 -15.89 -5.54 5.40
CA ALA A 307 -15.78 -4.25 6.08
C ALA A 307 -14.43 -4.13 6.82
N LYS A 308 -14.01 -5.20 7.49
CA LYS A 308 -12.71 -5.27 8.18
C LYS A 308 -11.54 -5.28 7.19
N LEU A 309 -11.59 -6.16 6.19
CA LEU A 309 -10.51 -6.31 5.19
C LEU A 309 -10.26 -5.00 4.42
N PHE A 310 -11.29 -4.43 3.81
CA PHE A 310 -11.18 -3.21 3.01
C PHE A 310 -10.82 -1.99 3.87
N GLY A 311 -11.32 -1.91 5.11
CA GLY A 311 -10.93 -0.90 6.08
C GLY A 311 -9.43 -0.94 6.37
N SER A 312 -8.89 -2.12 6.68
CA SER A 312 -7.46 -2.32 6.97
C SER A 312 -6.57 -2.06 5.74
N VAL A 313 -6.92 -2.61 4.58
CA VAL A 313 -6.15 -2.42 3.33
C VAL A 313 -6.12 -0.95 2.94
N SER A 314 -7.27 -0.27 2.92
CA SER A 314 -7.33 1.13 2.50
C SER A 314 -6.58 2.06 3.44
N LEU A 315 -6.61 1.79 4.75
CA LEU A 315 -5.78 2.49 5.73
C LEU A 315 -4.30 2.37 5.38
N ALA A 316 -3.83 1.14 5.15
CA ALA A 316 -2.43 0.88 4.81
C ALA A 316 -2.01 1.55 3.49
N LEU A 317 -2.89 1.53 2.47
CA LEU A 317 -2.66 2.22 1.21
C LEU A 317 -2.56 3.74 1.42
N ALA A 318 -3.47 4.37 2.16
CA ALA A 318 -3.38 5.81 2.43
C ALA A 318 -2.06 6.19 3.14
N ASP A 319 -1.64 5.41 4.13
CA ASP A 319 -0.37 5.66 4.81
C ASP A 319 0.86 5.40 3.92
N ALA A 320 0.78 4.45 2.99
CA ALA A 320 1.80 4.22 1.96
C ALA A 320 1.94 5.43 1.02
N GLY A 321 0.82 6.02 0.59
CA GLY A 321 0.80 7.25 -0.19
C GLY A 321 1.44 8.43 0.57
N ILE A 322 1.19 8.55 1.87
CA ILE A 322 1.78 9.60 2.72
C ILE A 322 3.29 9.36 2.89
N ALA A 323 3.71 8.15 3.25
CA ALA A 323 5.12 7.83 3.51
C ALA A 323 5.99 7.94 2.24
N SER A 324 5.47 7.53 1.09
CA SER A 324 6.18 7.67 -0.19
C SER A 324 6.36 9.12 -0.60
N TRP A 325 5.33 9.97 -0.48
CA TRP A 325 5.48 11.41 -0.78
C TRP A 325 6.36 12.16 0.22
N ASP A 326 6.33 11.75 1.50
CA ASP A 326 7.27 12.26 2.50
C ASP A 326 8.73 11.94 2.09
N SER A 327 8.99 10.72 1.64
CA SER A 327 10.33 10.33 1.17
C SER A 327 10.75 11.09 -0.10
N LYS A 328 9.80 11.37 -1.00
CA LYS A 328 10.05 12.09 -2.27
C LYS A 328 10.42 13.56 -2.09
N TYR A 329 9.79 14.25 -1.13
CA TYR A 329 9.85 15.71 -1.05
C TYR A 329 10.43 16.25 0.27
N GLN A 330 10.51 15.43 1.33
CA GLN A 330 10.88 15.87 2.68
C GLN A 330 12.21 15.28 3.16
N THR A 331 13.04 14.82 2.22
CA THR A 331 14.41 14.35 2.47
C THR A 331 15.42 15.24 1.74
N PRO A 332 16.72 15.19 2.09
CA PRO A 332 17.75 15.94 1.36
C PRO A 332 17.97 15.47 -0.09
N ILE A 333 17.32 14.37 -0.52
CA ILE A 333 17.49 13.76 -1.84
C ILE A 333 16.12 13.58 -2.49
N ASP A 334 15.72 14.56 -3.28
CA ASP A 334 14.59 14.50 -4.22
C ASP A 334 15.08 13.96 -5.57
N LEU A 335 15.40 12.66 -5.63
CA LEU A 335 16.09 12.05 -6.77
C LEU A 335 15.37 12.28 -8.13
N TRP A 336 16.11 12.71 -9.14
CA TRP A 336 15.63 12.85 -10.52
C TRP A 336 15.19 11.52 -11.15
N ARG A 337 14.27 11.59 -12.13
CA ARG A 337 13.77 10.41 -12.85
C ARG A 337 14.82 9.80 -13.78
N PRO A 338 14.74 8.50 -14.10
CA PRO A 338 15.65 7.85 -15.03
C PRO A 338 15.77 8.55 -16.38
N GLU A 339 14.66 9.06 -16.94
CA GLU A 339 14.68 9.84 -18.19
C GLU A 339 15.66 11.02 -18.12
N THR A 340 15.58 11.82 -17.06
CA THR A 340 16.48 12.96 -16.85
C THR A 340 17.92 12.49 -16.60
N ALA A 341 18.09 11.49 -15.73
CA ALA A 341 19.39 10.95 -15.37
C ALA A 341 20.16 10.40 -16.56
N ILE A 342 19.49 9.63 -17.44
CA ILE A 342 20.10 9.01 -18.62
C ILE A 342 20.41 10.05 -19.68
N ARG A 343 19.52 11.01 -19.93
CA ARG A 343 19.76 12.07 -20.92
C ARG A 343 20.89 13.01 -20.50
N LEU A 344 21.02 13.26 -19.21
CA LEU A 344 21.99 14.18 -18.62
C LEU A 344 23.12 13.47 -17.87
N ALA A 345 23.41 12.20 -18.17
CA ALA A 345 24.44 11.43 -17.46
C ALA A 345 25.84 12.06 -17.58
N ALA A 346 26.09 12.90 -18.60
CA ALA A 346 27.34 13.65 -18.68
C ALA A 346 27.55 14.64 -17.52
N ASP A 347 26.46 15.05 -16.85
CA ASP A 347 26.46 16.05 -15.77
C ASP A 347 26.44 15.44 -14.37
N ASP A 348 26.33 14.10 -14.24
CA ASP A 348 26.20 13.43 -12.94
C ASP A 348 27.54 13.17 -12.23
N GLY A 349 28.66 13.37 -12.93
CA GLY A 349 30.01 13.18 -12.40
C GLY A 349 30.44 11.71 -12.29
N ASN A 350 29.76 10.79 -12.97
CA ASN A 350 30.03 9.36 -12.93
C ASN A 350 30.56 8.85 -14.29
N ALA A 351 31.77 8.30 -14.30
CA ALA A 351 32.37 7.77 -15.54
C ALA A 351 31.70 6.47 -16.05
N ASN A 352 30.88 5.82 -15.21
CA ASN A 352 30.23 4.55 -15.51
C ASN A 352 28.77 4.73 -15.97
N THR A 353 28.28 5.96 -16.09
CA THR A 353 27.03 6.30 -16.77
C THR A 353 27.35 6.95 -18.11
N VAL A 354 26.53 6.69 -19.13
CA VAL A 354 26.73 7.23 -20.48
C VAL A 354 25.49 7.98 -20.89
N ALA A 355 25.64 9.23 -21.33
CA ALA A 355 24.52 10.03 -21.77
C ALA A 355 23.85 9.43 -23.01
N ASP A 356 22.52 9.45 -23.02
CA ASP A 356 21.73 9.21 -24.22
C ASP A 356 20.60 10.24 -24.30
N PRO A 357 20.83 11.36 -25.01
CA PRO A 357 19.84 12.44 -25.13
C PRO A 357 18.53 12.02 -25.80
N SER A 358 18.51 10.91 -26.55
CA SER A 358 17.34 10.40 -27.27
C SER A 358 16.52 9.38 -26.47
N TRP A 359 17.02 8.94 -25.31
CA TRP A 359 16.37 7.91 -24.51
C TRP A 359 14.95 8.32 -24.10
N GLN A 360 13.98 7.43 -24.29
CA GLN A 360 12.59 7.60 -23.85
C GLN A 360 12.15 6.38 -23.04
N PRO A 361 11.36 6.56 -21.96
CA PRO A 361 10.82 5.45 -21.19
C PRO A 361 9.77 4.67 -22.01
N LEU A 362 9.51 3.42 -21.64
CA LEU A 362 8.39 2.65 -22.20
C LEU A 362 7.05 3.33 -21.87
N SER A 363 6.91 3.86 -20.65
CA SER A 363 5.74 4.65 -20.21
C SER A 363 5.25 5.62 -21.29
N ALA A 364 3.97 5.55 -21.62
CA ALA A 364 3.34 6.35 -22.66
C ALA A 364 1.88 6.66 -22.33
N ASP A 365 1.35 7.75 -22.88
CA ASP A 365 -0.08 8.03 -22.87
C ASP A 365 -0.82 7.31 -24.03
N THR A 366 -2.14 7.45 -24.06
CA THR A 366 -2.98 6.84 -25.10
C THR A 366 -2.73 7.42 -26.51
N ALA A 367 -2.03 8.55 -26.62
CA ALA A 367 -1.60 9.13 -27.89
C ALA A 367 -0.19 8.67 -28.30
N GLY A 368 0.46 7.82 -27.50
CA GLY A 368 1.81 7.33 -27.73
C GLY A 368 2.91 8.32 -27.32
N VAL A 369 2.58 9.36 -26.54
CA VAL A 369 3.57 10.31 -26.03
C VAL A 369 4.23 9.70 -24.79
N HIS A 370 5.54 9.48 -24.87
CA HIS A 370 6.32 8.93 -23.77
C HIS A 370 6.53 9.93 -22.64
N PHE A 371 6.33 9.51 -21.40
CA PHE A 371 6.46 10.40 -20.24
C PHE A 371 6.97 9.68 -18.98
N SER A 372 7.73 10.42 -18.17
CA SER A 372 8.00 10.06 -16.77
C SER A 372 7.07 10.83 -15.83
N PRO A 373 6.47 10.22 -14.79
CA PRO A 373 5.54 10.92 -13.91
C PRO A 373 6.15 12.12 -13.16
N ALA A 374 5.35 13.17 -12.95
CA ALA A 374 5.75 14.49 -12.46
C ALA A 374 6.05 14.58 -10.95
N PHE A 375 6.92 13.71 -10.44
CA PHE A 375 7.36 13.72 -9.04
C PHE A 375 8.72 13.00 -8.90
N PRO A 376 9.51 13.29 -7.84
CA PRO A 376 10.80 12.64 -7.57
C PRO A 376 10.72 11.12 -7.62
N ALA A 377 11.82 10.47 -8.00
CA ALA A 377 11.90 9.03 -8.17
C ALA A 377 11.81 8.28 -6.83
N TYR A 378 12.62 8.67 -5.85
CA TYR A 378 12.77 7.90 -4.62
C TYR A 378 11.74 8.26 -3.54
N VAL A 379 11.02 7.32 -2.92
CA VAL A 379 10.85 5.90 -3.29
C VAL A 379 9.70 5.71 -4.30
N SER A 380 9.59 4.52 -4.90
CA SER A 380 8.48 4.18 -5.80
C SER A 380 7.13 4.17 -5.06
N GLY A 381 6.16 4.92 -5.57
CA GLY A 381 4.81 4.97 -5.01
C GLY A 381 4.10 3.62 -5.15
N HIS A 382 4.07 3.08 -6.36
CA HIS A 382 3.60 1.72 -6.68
C HIS A 382 4.16 0.69 -5.71
N ALA A 383 5.48 0.56 -5.62
CA ALA A 383 6.11 -0.42 -4.73
C ALA A 383 5.69 -0.24 -3.27
N THR A 384 5.55 1.00 -2.79
CA THR A 384 5.08 1.28 -1.43
C THR A 384 3.63 0.85 -1.22
N PHE A 385 2.74 1.08 -2.19
CA PHE A 385 1.38 0.57 -2.16
C PHE A 385 1.34 -0.97 -2.23
N GLY A 386 2.08 -1.59 -3.16
CA GLY A 386 2.16 -3.04 -3.31
C GLY A 386 2.68 -3.74 -2.05
N GLY A 387 3.68 -3.17 -1.37
CA GLY A 387 4.19 -3.68 -0.10
C GLY A 387 3.19 -3.56 1.05
N ALA A 388 2.48 -2.42 1.14
CA ALA A 388 1.44 -2.22 2.15
C ALA A 388 0.24 -3.15 1.92
N TRP A 389 -0.17 -3.33 0.66
CA TRP A 389 -1.22 -4.26 0.29
C TRP A 389 -0.85 -5.70 0.62
N ALA A 390 0.32 -6.18 0.16
CA ALA A 390 0.75 -7.55 0.40
C ALA A 390 0.83 -7.88 1.90
N ALA A 391 1.40 -6.96 2.69
CA ALA A 391 1.46 -7.12 4.14
C ALA A 391 0.07 -7.12 4.81
N SER A 392 -0.87 -6.30 4.33
CA SER A 392 -2.24 -6.23 4.85
C SER A 392 -3.02 -7.51 4.56
N MET A 393 -2.93 -8.00 3.32
CA MET A 393 -3.56 -9.25 2.91
C MET A 393 -2.99 -10.44 3.69
N LYS A 394 -1.65 -10.53 3.82
CA LYS A 394 -0.97 -11.54 4.63
C LYS A 394 -1.43 -11.50 6.10
N ALA A 395 -1.49 -10.32 6.70
CA ALA A 395 -1.91 -10.15 8.09
C ALA A 395 -3.36 -10.57 8.30
N TYR A 396 -4.26 -10.22 7.36
CA TYR A 396 -5.68 -10.57 7.45
C TYR A 396 -5.93 -12.08 7.30
N PHE A 397 -5.34 -12.70 6.28
CA PHE A 397 -5.56 -14.13 5.99
C PHE A 397 -4.68 -15.06 6.81
N GLY A 398 -3.70 -14.53 7.56
CA GLY A 398 -2.72 -15.31 8.32
C GLY A 398 -1.75 -16.11 7.45
N THR A 399 -1.72 -15.87 6.15
CA THR A 399 -0.84 -16.55 5.18
C THR A 399 -0.59 -15.67 3.96
N ASP A 400 0.59 -15.84 3.36
CA ASP A 400 0.96 -15.19 2.09
C ASP A 400 0.58 -16.05 0.86
N SER A 401 0.38 -17.36 1.06
CA SER A 401 0.23 -18.35 -0.01
C SER A 401 -1.23 -18.52 -0.47
N ILE A 402 -1.84 -17.44 -0.94
CA ILE A 402 -3.14 -17.47 -1.62
C ILE A 402 -2.90 -17.17 -3.10
N SER A 403 -3.25 -18.13 -3.95
CA SER A 403 -3.22 -17.91 -5.40
C SER A 403 -4.48 -17.20 -5.86
N PHE A 404 -4.34 -16.23 -6.76
CA PHE A 404 -5.45 -15.46 -7.31
C PHE A 404 -5.09 -14.95 -8.71
N THR A 405 -6.10 -14.56 -9.48
CA THR A 405 -5.95 -13.94 -10.80
C THR A 405 -6.53 -12.55 -10.73
N ALA A 406 -5.81 -11.58 -11.29
CA ALA A 406 -6.21 -10.18 -11.33
C ALA A 406 -6.19 -9.65 -12.76
N GLU A 407 -7.10 -8.74 -13.08
CA GLU A 407 -7.18 -8.03 -14.35
C GLU A 407 -6.62 -6.61 -14.20
N THR A 408 -5.99 -6.08 -15.26
CA THR A 408 -5.55 -4.67 -15.31
C THR A 408 -6.54 -3.82 -16.10
N GLU A 409 -6.61 -2.52 -15.85
CA GLU A 409 -7.36 -1.58 -16.71
C GLU A 409 -6.45 -0.69 -17.56
N ASP A 410 -5.16 -0.99 -17.59
CA ASP A 410 -4.23 -0.20 -18.39
C ASP A 410 -4.52 -0.39 -19.89
N PRO A 411 -4.74 0.69 -20.65
CA PRO A 411 -5.11 0.58 -22.07
C PRO A 411 -3.99 0.01 -22.95
N HIS A 412 -2.75 -0.08 -22.46
CA HIS A 412 -1.64 -0.72 -23.15
C HIS A 412 -1.53 -2.21 -22.83
N ALA A 413 -2.25 -2.72 -21.83
CA ALA A 413 -2.29 -4.12 -21.43
C ALA A 413 -3.61 -4.77 -21.88
N VAL A 414 -3.80 -4.85 -23.20
CA VAL A 414 -4.95 -5.47 -23.85
C VAL A 414 -4.53 -6.55 -24.86
N ASP A 415 -5.36 -7.57 -25.05
CA ASP A 415 -5.19 -8.58 -26.08
C ASP A 415 -5.55 -8.05 -27.49
N ALA A 416 -5.44 -8.89 -28.52
CA ALA A 416 -5.76 -8.51 -29.91
C ALA A 416 -7.25 -8.23 -30.16
N ALA A 417 -8.15 -8.77 -29.33
CA ALA A 417 -9.58 -8.41 -29.32
C ALA A 417 -9.85 -7.17 -28.44
N GLY A 418 -8.80 -6.61 -27.86
CA GLY A 418 -8.80 -5.51 -26.94
C GLY A 418 -9.14 -5.89 -25.51
N ASN A 419 -9.44 -7.13 -25.14
CA ASN A 419 -9.80 -7.42 -23.75
C ASN A 419 -8.62 -7.13 -22.83
N PHE A 420 -8.89 -6.64 -21.63
CA PHE A 420 -7.84 -6.39 -20.67
C PHE A 420 -7.10 -7.68 -20.30
N LEU A 421 -5.79 -7.57 -20.11
CA LEU A 421 -4.95 -8.72 -19.77
C LEU A 421 -5.11 -9.07 -18.28
N THR A 422 -5.00 -10.36 -18.00
CA THR A 422 -4.99 -10.89 -16.64
C THR A 422 -3.62 -11.44 -16.28
N ARG A 423 -3.30 -11.44 -14.99
CA ARG A 423 -2.11 -12.08 -14.42
C ARG A 423 -2.49 -12.92 -13.22
N SER A 424 -1.81 -14.06 -13.07
CA SER A 424 -2.03 -14.99 -11.96
C SER A 424 -0.84 -15.00 -11.03
N PHE A 425 -1.12 -14.91 -9.74
CA PHE A 425 -0.14 -14.87 -8.67
C PHE A 425 -0.36 -16.06 -7.75
N THR A 426 0.72 -16.55 -7.16
CA THR A 426 0.72 -17.64 -6.17
C THR A 426 0.74 -17.13 -4.73
N SER A 427 1.09 -15.85 -4.53
CA SER A 427 1.14 -15.18 -3.24
C SER A 427 0.92 -13.67 -3.38
N PHE A 428 0.57 -13.01 -2.27
CA PHE A 428 0.46 -11.55 -2.22
C PHE A 428 1.83 -10.87 -2.38
N SER A 429 2.86 -11.44 -1.76
CA SER A 429 4.24 -10.94 -1.89
C SER A 429 4.75 -11.02 -3.33
N GLN A 430 4.43 -12.08 -4.08
CA GLN A 430 4.76 -12.15 -5.51
C GLN A 430 4.16 -10.97 -6.28
N ALA A 431 2.87 -10.68 -6.08
CA ALA A 431 2.21 -9.55 -6.74
C ALA A 431 2.85 -8.21 -6.37
N GLY A 432 3.10 -7.95 -5.08
CA GLY A 432 3.72 -6.70 -4.64
C GLY A 432 5.17 -6.51 -5.11
N ILE A 433 5.95 -7.59 -5.22
CA ILE A 433 7.31 -7.55 -5.78
C ILE A 433 7.26 -7.33 -7.29
N GLU A 434 6.32 -7.96 -7.99
CA GLU A 434 6.14 -7.74 -9.43
C GLU A 434 5.72 -6.31 -9.73
N ASP A 435 4.82 -5.71 -8.93
CA ASP A 435 4.47 -4.29 -8.98
C ASP A 435 5.72 -3.40 -8.83
N ALA A 436 6.55 -3.66 -7.82
CA ALA A 436 7.79 -2.92 -7.62
C ALA A 436 8.75 -3.02 -8.83
N ARG A 437 8.89 -4.21 -9.41
CA ARG A 437 9.79 -4.47 -10.55
C ARG A 437 9.27 -3.93 -11.87
N SER A 438 7.95 -3.88 -12.05
CA SER A 438 7.31 -3.34 -13.25
C SER A 438 7.77 -1.93 -13.59
N ARG A 439 8.13 -1.14 -12.56
CA ARG A 439 8.49 0.27 -12.70
C ARG A 439 9.85 0.49 -13.37
N ILE A 440 10.74 -0.49 -13.28
CA ILE A 440 12.02 -0.53 -13.97
C ILE A 440 11.78 -0.82 -15.46
N TYR A 441 10.95 -1.82 -15.75
CA TYR A 441 10.59 -2.20 -17.13
C TYR A 441 9.82 -1.09 -17.85
N LEU A 442 9.00 -0.33 -17.10
CA LEU A 442 8.27 0.83 -17.59
C LEU A 442 9.18 2.06 -17.81
N GLY A 443 10.42 2.04 -17.26
CA GLY A 443 11.42 3.09 -17.45
C GLY A 443 11.30 4.30 -16.52
N VAL A 444 10.58 4.18 -15.40
CA VAL A 444 10.22 5.36 -14.58
C VAL A 444 10.85 5.36 -13.18
N HIS A 445 11.41 4.25 -12.72
CA HIS A 445 12.04 4.10 -11.41
C HIS A 445 13.33 3.29 -11.47
N TYR A 446 14.20 3.49 -10.48
CA TYR A 446 15.38 2.66 -10.22
C TYR A 446 14.99 1.44 -9.37
N SER A 447 15.80 0.36 -9.42
CA SER A 447 15.59 -0.83 -8.58
C SER A 447 15.48 -0.51 -7.09
N TRP A 448 16.36 0.36 -6.58
CA TRP A 448 16.30 0.76 -5.16
C TRP A 448 15.02 1.53 -4.81
N ASP A 449 14.34 2.17 -5.78
CA ASP A 449 13.13 2.92 -5.51
C ASP A 449 12.01 1.92 -5.20
N GLY A 450 12.02 0.81 -5.96
CA GLY A 450 11.13 -0.33 -5.77
C GLY A 450 11.42 -1.07 -4.47
N ASP A 451 12.68 -1.43 -4.21
CA ASP A 451 13.04 -2.24 -3.04
C ASP A 451 12.76 -1.50 -1.72
N TYR A 452 13.23 -0.26 -1.58
CA TYR A 452 12.96 0.54 -0.39
C TYR A 452 11.49 0.95 -0.28
N GLY A 453 10.80 1.16 -1.41
CA GLY A 453 9.35 1.41 -1.44
C GLY A 453 8.56 0.23 -0.89
N TYR A 454 8.78 -0.97 -1.44
CA TYR A 454 8.13 -2.21 -1.00
C TYR A 454 8.36 -2.48 0.49
N ALA A 455 9.61 -2.37 0.95
CA ALA A 455 9.95 -2.51 2.38
C ALA A 455 9.24 -1.46 3.26
N THR A 456 9.14 -0.21 2.80
CA THR A 456 8.40 0.85 3.50
C THR A 456 6.93 0.50 3.65
N GLY A 457 6.29 0.02 2.57
CA GLY A 457 4.90 -0.44 2.59
C GLY A 457 4.67 -1.56 3.61
N GLN A 458 5.52 -2.58 3.61
CA GLN A 458 5.43 -3.69 4.57
C GLN A 458 5.59 -3.22 6.02
N LYS A 459 6.51 -2.28 6.28
CA LYS A 459 6.78 -1.73 7.62
C LYS A 459 5.56 -1.02 8.21
N LEU A 460 4.75 -0.35 7.38
CA LEU A 460 3.56 0.39 7.83
C LEU A 460 2.49 -0.52 8.46
N VAL A 461 2.38 -1.77 8.02
CA VAL A 461 1.42 -2.75 8.57
C VAL A 461 1.98 -3.46 9.80
N GLY A 462 3.28 -3.37 10.05
CA GLY A 462 3.91 -3.90 11.26
C GLY A 462 4.47 -5.31 11.17
N ASN A 463 4.59 -5.85 9.96
CA ASN A 463 5.43 -7.01 9.66
C ASN A 463 6.89 -6.62 9.35
N GLY A 464 7.31 -5.41 9.77
CA GLY A 464 8.65 -4.88 9.58
C GLY A 464 9.69 -5.53 10.50
N GLY A 465 9.85 -6.84 10.38
CA GLY A 465 10.92 -7.65 10.96
C GLY A 465 11.75 -8.41 9.92
N GLU A 466 11.41 -8.33 8.63
CA GLU A 466 12.29 -8.78 7.54
C GLU A 466 12.81 -7.56 6.79
N LEU A 467 13.76 -6.88 7.42
CA LEU A 467 14.87 -6.39 6.62
C LEU A 467 15.46 -7.62 5.90
N LEU A 468 15.57 -7.56 4.57
CA LEU A 468 16.59 -8.33 3.87
C LEU A 468 17.94 -7.80 4.36
N ALA A 469 18.34 -8.27 5.55
CA ALA A 469 19.46 -7.77 6.34
C ALA A 469 20.80 -8.31 5.86
N ASP A 470 20.96 -8.60 4.56
CA ASP A 470 22.20 -9.18 4.07
C ASP A 470 22.86 -8.40 2.91
N GLY A 471 22.17 -7.47 2.25
CA GLY A 471 22.77 -6.82 1.06
C GLY A 471 23.24 -7.84 0.00
N THR A 472 22.78 -9.10 0.09
CA THR A 472 23.06 -10.16 -0.86
C THR A 472 21.79 -10.50 -1.62
N ARG A 473 21.86 -10.18 -2.92
CA ARG A 473 20.83 -10.41 -3.92
C ARG A 473 20.40 -11.88 -3.92
N THR A 474 19.12 -12.17 -3.71
CA THR A 474 18.43 -13.14 -4.56
C THR A 474 17.74 -12.37 -5.67
N HIS A 475 18.47 -12.22 -6.78
CA HIS A 475 17.84 -12.02 -8.08
C HIS A 475 16.97 -13.24 -8.34
N THR A 476 15.68 -13.16 -8.03
CA THR A 476 14.70 -14.06 -8.65
C THR A 476 14.45 -13.54 -10.05
N THR A 477 15.46 -13.68 -10.91
CA THR A 477 15.28 -13.61 -12.35
C THR A 477 14.42 -14.82 -12.70
N LEU A 478 13.29 -14.60 -13.38
CA LEU A 478 12.65 -15.64 -14.17
C LEU A 478 13.67 -16.16 -15.19
N GLY A 479 14.44 -17.19 -14.81
CA GLY A 479 15.05 -18.14 -15.75
C GLY A 479 16.51 -17.98 -16.20
N VAL A 480 17.33 -17.00 -15.80
CA VAL A 480 18.76 -16.95 -16.20
C VAL A 480 19.66 -16.34 -15.13
N THR A 481 20.70 -17.08 -14.71
CA THR A 481 21.71 -16.63 -13.73
C THR A 481 22.88 -15.94 -14.44
N THR A 482 23.09 -14.64 -14.18
CA THR A 482 24.39 -13.98 -14.41
C THR A 482 24.77 -13.20 -13.17
N GLY A 483 25.90 -13.57 -12.53
CA GLY A 483 26.35 -13.05 -11.25
C GLY A 483 27.06 -11.70 -11.36
N TYR A 484 26.73 -10.79 -10.45
CA TYR A 484 27.54 -9.60 -10.13
C TYR A 484 27.65 -9.47 -8.61
N THR A 485 28.89 -9.45 -8.11
CA THR A 485 29.26 -9.18 -6.71
C THR A 485 29.80 -7.76 -6.58
N TYR A 486 29.25 -6.96 -5.64
CA TYR A 486 29.90 -5.73 -5.17
C TYR A 486 30.85 -6.02 -4.02
N PRO A 487 31.95 -5.26 -3.87
CA PRO A 487 32.85 -5.41 -2.74
C PRO A 487 32.21 -4.91 -1.45
N ALA A 488 32.21 -5.75 -0.41
CA ALA A 488 31.79 -5.40 0.94
C ALA A 488 32.77 -4.44 1.64
N PRO A 489 32.33 -3.56 2.56
CA PRO A 489 33.22 -2.88 3.49
C PRO A 489 33.85 -3.88 4.47
N SER A 490 35.12 -3.66 4.79
CA SER A 490 36.00 -4.58 5.52
C SER A 490 35.60 -4.85 6.98
N SER A 491 35.47 -6.15 7.29
CA SER A 491 35.92 -6.91 8.47
C SER A 491 35.62 -6.41 9.90
N THR A 492 34.71 -7.11 10.59
CA THR A 492 35.01 -8.04 11.71
C THR A 492 33.83 -9.01 11.88
N ALA A 493 34.11 -10.32 11.92
CA ALA A 493 33.12 -11.38 11.84
C ALA A 493 32.41 -11.66 13.19
N ALA A 494 31.10 -11.88 13.14
CA ALA A 494 30.31 -12.53 14.20
C ALA A 494 29.56 -13.74 13.61
N PRO A 495 29.36 -14.84 14.36
CA PRO A 495 28.86 -16.10 13.82
C PRO A 495 27.39 -16.01 13.39
N TYR A 496 27.06 -16.71 12.29
CA TYR A 496 25.74 -16.79 11.68
C TYR A 496 24.71 -17.50 12.59
N TYR A 497 23.54 -16.89 12.80
CA TYR A 497 22.34 -17.54 13.35
C TYR A 497 21.29 -17.66 12.23
N THR A 498 20.66 -18.84 12.09
CA THR A 498 19.54 -19.06 11.17
C THR A 498 18.26 -19.26 11.98
N TYR A 499 17.23 -18.48 11.67
CA TYR A 499 15.88 -18.64 12.23
C TYR A 499 15.03 -19.40 11.22
N SER A 500 14.42 -20.51 11.61
CA SER A 500 13.48 -21.28 10.78
C SER A 500 12.18 -21.46 11.56
N PRO A 501 11.04 -20.90 11.09
CA PRO A 501 9.79 -20.95 11.83
C PRO A 501 8.96 -22.25 11.65
N ASP A 502 9.51 -23.31 11.06
CA ASP A 502 8.73 -24.53 10.72
C ASP A 502 9.35 -25.85 11.22
N LEU A 503 9.50 -26.02 12.55
CA LEU A 503 10.00 -27.27 13.14
C LEU A 503 9.15 -27.82 14.30
N SER A 504 7.92 -27.34 14.50
CA SER A 504 7.05 -27.79 15.61
C SER A 504 6.36 -29.15 15.38
N ARG A 505 6.74 -29.92 14.35
CA ARG A 505 6.07 -31.19 13.99
C ARG A 505 6.97 -32.43 13.98
N ASP A 506 8.22 -32.31 14.42
CA ASP A 506 9.13 -33.47 14.51
C ASP A 506 9.40 -33.86 15.97
N ASP A 507 8.96 -35.07 16.36
CA ASP A 507 9.08 -35.59 17.72
C ASP A 507 10.55 -35.78 18.15
N SER A 508 11.51 -35.92 17.22
CA SER A 508 12.94 -36.05 17.56
C SER A 508 13.57 -34.72 18.02
N ILE A 509 12.97 -33.59 17.70
CA ILE A 509 13.42 -32.26 18.14
C ILE A 509 12.85 -31.96 19.54
N ARG A 510 11.70 -32.53 19.90
CA ARG A 510 11.07 -32.40 21.23
C ARG A 510 11.99 -32.80 22.39
N ASP A 511 12.82 -33.83 22.19
CA ASP A 511 13.76 -34.30 23.21
C ASP A 511 15.04 -33.43 23.30
N ALA A 512 15.39 -32.68 22.25
CA ALA A 512 16.47 -31.69 22.31
C ALA A 512 16.06 -30.43 23.09
N PHE A 513 14.76 -30.10 23.13
CA PHE A 513 14.21 -28.97 23.89
C PHE A 513 14.30 -29.14 25.42
N ASN A 514 14.35 -30.39 25.92
CA ASN A 514 14.53 -30.66 27.36
C ASN A 514 15.95 -30.34 27.88
N GLN A 515 16.87 -29.86 27.03
CA GLN A 515 18.21 -29.44 27.43
C GLN A 515 18.26 -28.01 28.01
N CYS A 516 17.23 -27.20 27.79
CA CYS A 516 17.07 -25.89 28.41
C CYS A 516 16.21 -26.05 29.68
N ASP A 517 16.82 -26.54 30.76
CA ASP A 517 16.13 -26.86 32.02
C ASP A 517 15.67 -25.57 32.74
N TYR A 518 14.36 -25.44 32.96
CA TYR A 518 13.67 -24.30 33.57
C TYR A 518 13.06 -24.75 34.89
N ASP A 519 13.66 -24.37 36.04
CA ASP A 519 13.20 -24.86 37.36
C ASP A 519 12.04 -24.05 37.95
N GLY A 520 11.57 -23.01 37.25
CA GLY A 520 10.52 -22.11 37.72
C GLY A 520 11.04 -20.81 38.33
N ALA A 521 12.34 -20.66 38.59
CA ALA A 521 12.93 -19.39 39.06
C ALA A 521 14.16 -18.91 38.25
N ASP A 522 14.97 -19.81 37.69
CA ASP A 522 16.14 -19.46 36.85
C ASP A 522 16.42 -20.53 35.77
N MET A 523 17.08 -20.13 34.67
CA MET A 523 17.58 -21.03 33.62
C MET A 523 18.94 -21.60 34.01
N VAL A 524 19.09 -22.93 34.06
CA VAL A 524 20.35 -23.60 34.47
C VAL A 524 21.43 -23.51 33.37
N GLN A 525 21.02 -23.41 32.10
CA GLN A 525 21.90 -23.14 30.96
C GLN A 525 21.26 -22.13 30.00
N GLY A 526 21.62 -20.85 30.16
CA GLY A 526 21.16 -19.76 29.29
C GLY A 526 21.77 -18.42 29.67
N GLN A 527 21.77 -17.47 28.74
CA GLN A 527 22.22 -16.10 28.96
C GLN A 527 21.01 -15.17 29.05
N ARG A 528 21.00 -14.29 30.06
CA ARG A 528 19.96 -13.26 30.19
C ARG A 528 20.24 -12.09 29.24
N LEU A 529 19.26 -11.74 28.41
CA LEU A 529 19.31 -10.64 27.45
C LEU A 529 18.19 -9.64 27.80
N GLY A 530 18.48 -8.75 28.75
CA GLY A 530 17.48 -7.79 29.26
C GLY A 530 16.34 -8.50 30.01
N ASN A 531 15.12 -8.35 29.52
CA ASN A 531 13.91 -8.99 30.08
C ASN A 531 13.64 -10.39 29.51
N SER A 532 14.46 -10.86 28.57
CA SER A 532 14.32 -12.15 27.92
C SER A 532 15.46 -13.10 28.30
N TRP A 533 15.21 -14.40 28.16
CA TRP A 533 16.23 -15.44 28.36
C TRP A 533 16.61 -16.05 27.03
N ALA A 534 17.89 -16.35 26.82
CA ALA A 534 18.33 -17.04 25.61
C ALA A 534 19.08 -18.34 25.92
N CYS A 535 18.76 -19.42 25.19
CA CYS A 535 19.39 -20.73 25.33
C CYS A 535 19.90 -21.20 23.97
N ASN A 536 21.10 -21.80 23.95
CA ASN A 536 21.67 -22.42 22.75
C ASN A 536 21.38 -23.92 22.78
N VAL A 537 20.67 -24.42 21.77
CA VAL A 537 20.40 -25.85 21.61
C VAL A 537 21.22 -26.37 20.43
N GLN A 538 21.96 -27.46 20.66
CA GLN A 538 22.75 -28.09 19.60
C GLN A 538 21.98 -29.28 19.03
N TYR A 539 21.65 -29.23 17.74
CA TYR A 539 20.95 -30.30 17.03
C TYR A 539 21.52 -30.47 15.63
N ASP A 540 21.81 -31.71 15.23
CA ASP A 540 22.37 -32.06 13.93
C ASP A 540 23.58 -31.20 13.51
N GLY A 541 24.52 -31.00 14.44
CA GLY A 541 25.76 -30.23 14.21
C GLY A 541 25.57 -28.71 14.09
N LYS A 542 24.35 -28.19 14.27
CA LYS A 542 24.01 -26.77 14.25
C LYS A 542 23.66 -26.26 15.65
N ILE A 543 23.90 -24.98 15.90
CA ILE A 543 23.52 -24.30 17.15
C ILE A 543 22.33 -23.39 16.84
N PHE A 544 21.24 -23.59 17.57
CA PHE A 544 20.02 -22.80 17.48
C PHE A 544 19.92 -21.90 18.71
N LEU A 545 19.67 -20.61 18.52
CA LEU A 545 19.45 -19.65 19.59
C LEU A 545 17.95 -19.47 19.81
N TYR A 546 17.47 -19.88 20.97
CA TYR A 546 16.09 -19.66 21.40
C TYR A 546 16.01 -18.47 22.35
N ILE A 547 14.99 -17.61 22.19
CA ILE A 547 14.74 -16.45 23.06
C ILE A 547 13.33 -16.60 23.68
N PHE A 548 13.26 -16.58 25.01
CA PHE A 548 12.06 -16.66 25.84
C PHE A 548 11.65 -15.29 26.38
#